data_AF-A0A2J6TBJ4-F1
#
_entry.id   AF-A0A2J6TBJ4-F1
#
_cell.length_a   1.000
_cell.length_b   1.000
_cell.length_c   1.000
_cell.angle_alpha   90.00
_cell.angle_beta   90.00
_cell.angle_gamma   90.00
#
_symmetry.space_group_name_H-M   'P 1'
#
loop_
_entity.id
_entity.type
_entity.pdbx_description
1 polymer ?
#
loop_
_entity_poly.entity_id
_entity_poly.type
_entity_poly.pdbx_seq_one_letter_code
_entity_poly.pdbx_strand_id
1 'polypeptide(L)'
;MATGHPLYKTKYSLSLPDPMIPQPRHHTVLFVPLTSSSDSPGTIHHVIGNLVSGMAYASRSEPPPEENEMFFSRELLGSVSTDDYPKKAEKTLREVPVPPVQRKFRWKR
;
A
#
# COMPACT_ATOMS: atom_id res chain seq x y z
N MET A 1 -27.70 -3.01 4.40
CA MET A 1 -26.53 -3.11 5.29
C MET A 1 -25.34 -3.42 4.40
N ALA A 2 -24.40 -2.49 4.20
CA ALA A 2 -23.25 -2.75 3.32
C ALA A 2 -22.31 -3.76 4.02
N THR A 3 -22.41 -5.03 3.64
CA THR A 3 -21.57 -6.15 4.13
C THR A 3 -20.22 -6.13 3.43
N GLY A 4 -19.39 -5.15 3.75
CA GLY A 4 -18.07 -5.04 3.15
C GLY A 4 -17.05 -4.40 4.08
N HIS A 5 -15.80 -4.84 3.96
CA HIS A 5 -14.67 -4.21 4.62
C HIS A 5 -14.35 -2.89 3.91
N PRO A 6 -14.27 -1.75 4.62
CA PRO A 6 -13.89 -0.49 4.00
C PRO A 6 -12.45 -0.57 3.46
N LEU A 7 -12.21 0.01 2.29
CA LEU A 7 -10.90 0.05 1.65
C LEU A 7 -10.37 1.47 1.70
N TYR A 8 -9.21 1.65 2.33
CA TYR A 8 -8.57 2.94 2.47
C TYR A 8 -7.29 3.00 1.65
N LYS A 9 -7.04 4.16 1.05
CA LYS A 9 -5.72 4.56 0.54
C LYS A 9 -5.01 5.31 1.64
N THR A 10 -3.94 4.73 2.16
CA THR A 10 -3.11 5.35 3.19
C THR A 10 -1.84 5.90 2.55
N LYS A 11 -1.47 7.11 2.93
CA LYS A 11 -0.22 7.78 2.54
C LYS A 11 0.67 7.91 3.76
N TYR A 12 1.92 7.49 3.61
CA TYR A 12 2.99 7.70 4.57
C TYR A 12 4.02 8.67 4.00
N SER A 13 4.57 9.52 4.86
CA SER A 13 5.75 10.34 4.57
C SER A 13 6.93 9.43 4.19
N LEU A 14 7.80 9.92 3.31
CA LEU A 14 9.04 9.22 2.98
C LEU A 14 10.13 9.60 3.98
N SER A 15 10.92 8.63 4.42
CA SER A 15 12.07 8.88 5.30
C SER A 15 13.18 9.66 4.59
N LEU A 16 13.35 9.42 3.29
CA LEU A 16 14.27 10.15 2.43
C LEU A 16 13.52 10.68 1.20
N PRO A 17 13.29 12.00 1.09
CA PRO A 17 12.73 12.60 -0.11
C PRO A 17 13.74 12.50 -1.26
N ASP A 18 13.24 12.46 -2.49
CA ASP A 18 14.09 12.44 -3.67
C ASP A 18 14.59 13.86 -3.97
N PRO A 19 15.90 14.13 -3.90
CA PRO A 19 16.45 15.47 -4.07
C PRO A 19 16.25 16.04 -5.48
N MET A 20 15.91 15.20 -6.47
CA MET A 20 15.68 15.67 -7.85
C MET A 20 14.21 15.98 -8.16
N ILE A 21 13.28 15.74 -7.23
CA ILE A 21 11.85 15.98 -7.43
C ILE A 21 11.34 16.89 -6.30
N PRO A 22 10.99 18.15 -6.61
CA PRO A 22 10.67 19.15 -5.59
C PRO A 22 9.32 18.94 -4.89
N GLN A 23 8.47 18.03 -5.37
CA GLN A 23 7.17 17.77 -4.78
C GLN A 23 7.24 16.63 -3.75
N PRO A 24 6.55 16.77 -2.59
CA PRO A 24 6.49 15.70 -1.60
C PRO A 24 5.83 14.46 -2.21
N ARG A 25 6.56 13.34 -2.17
CA ARG A 25 6.02 12.02 -2.51
C ARG A 25 5.68 11.28 -1.23
N HIS A 26 4.63 10.47 -1.29
CA HIS A 26 4.22 9.62 -0.19
C HIS A 26 4.32 8.15 -0.59
N HIS A 27 4.74 7.30 0.35
CA HIS A 27 4.55 5.86 0.19
C HIS A 27 3.05 5.57 0.34
N THR A 28 2.43 5.04 -0.71
CA THR A 28 0.99 4.77 -0.73
C THR A 28 0.75 3.29 -0.57
N VAL A 29 -0.16 2.93 0.34
CA VAL A 29 -0.61 1.56 0.55
C VAL A 29 -2.13 1.50 0.52
N LEU A 30 -2.67 0.32 0.28
CA LEU A 30 -4.07 0.03 0.53
C LEU A 30 -4.21 -0.60 1.90
N PHE A 31 -5.14 -0.11 2.72
CA PHE A 31 -5.43 -0.63 4.05
C PHE A 31 -6.87 -1.14 4.10
N VAL A 32 -7.04 -2.37 4.58
CA VAL A 32 -8.34 -3.02 4.79
C VAL A 32 -8.43 -3.43 6.26
N PRO A 33 -9.23 -2.76 7.09
CA PRO A 33 -9.41 -3.14 8.48
C PRO A 33 -10.19 -4.45 8.59
N LEU A 34 -9.88 -5.21 9.63
CA LEU A 34 -10.50 -6.51 9.89
C LEU A 34 -11.98 -6.36 10.28
N THR A 35 -12.34 -5.21 10.84
CA THR A 35 -13.73 -4.87 11.15
C THR A 35 -14.15 -3.61 10.40
N SER A 36 -15.43 -3.29 10.40
CA SER A 36 -15.93 -2.02 9.84
C SER A 36 -15.39 -0.79 10.57
N SER A 37 -14.77 -0.96 11.75
CA SER A 37 -14.11 0.11 12.48
C SER A 37 -12.75 0.42 11.86
N SER A 38 -12.54 1.71 11.59
CA SER A 38 -11.31 2.29 11.07
C SER A 38 -10.12 2.20 12.03
N ASP A 39 -10.41 1.92 13.29
CA ASP A 39 -9.43 1.90 14.39
C ASP A 39 -9.08 0.45 14.77
N SER A 40 -9.59 -0.52 14.00
CA SER A 40 -9.21 -1.91 14.14
C SER A 40 -7.94 -2.23 13.33
N PRO A 41 -7.11 -3.18 13.79
CA PRO A 41 -6.02 -3.69 12.98
C PRO A 41 -6.54 -4.21 11.66
N GLY A 42 -5.68 -4.21 10.66
CA GLY A 42 -6.07 -4.57 9.31
C GLY A 42 -4.96 -5.22 8.54
N THR A 43 -5.23 -5.48 7.28
CA THR A 43 -4.21 -5.90 6.32
C THR A 43 -3.85 -4.71 5.46
N ILE A 44 -2.55 -4.50 5.30
CA ILE A 44 -2.04 -3.61 4.26
C ILE A 44 -1.66 -4.41 3.03
N HIS A 45 -1.98 -3.87 1.87
CA HIS A 45 -1.52 -4.32 0.57
C HIS A 45 -0.63 -3.24 -0.01
N HIS A 46 0.62 -3.59 -0.29
CA HIS A 46 1.61 -2.64 -0.75
C HIS A 46 2.58 -3.26 -1.75
N VAL A 47 3.38 -2.39 -2.33
CA VAL A 47 4.46 -2.79 -3.22
C VAL A 47 5.77 -2.51 -2.48
N ILE A 48 6.55 -3.57 -2.29
CA ILE A 48 7.88 -3.55 -1.67
C ILE A 48 8.97 -3.70 -2.74
N GLY A 49 10.21 -3.43 -2.36
CA GLY A 49 11.36 -3.53 -3.26
C GLY A 49 12.03 -2.19 -3.48
N ASN A 50 12.84 -2.09 -4.52
CA ASN A 50 13.62 -0.88 -4.79
C ASN A 50 13.75 -0.59 -6.28
N LEU A 51 14.31 0.58 -6.59
CA LEU A 51 14.43 1.07 -7.97
C LEU A 51 15.36 0.22 -8.85
N VAL A 52 16.22 -0.61 -8.26
CA VAL A 52 17.32 -1.33 -8.93
C VAL A 52 17.00 -2.81 -9.16
N SER A 53 16.54 -3.52 -8.13
CA SER A 53 16.12 -4.92 -8.21
C SER A 53 14.66 -5.08 -8.68
N GLY A 54 13.91 -3.99 -8.68
CA GLY A 54 12.49 -3.98 -9.00
C GLY A 54 11.62 -4.07 -7.77
N MET A 55 10.32 -4.16 -8.02
CA MET A 55 9.27 -4.09 -7.03
C MET A 55 8.43 -5.38 -7.06
N ALA A 56 7.78 -5.71 -5.94
CA ALA A 56 6.91 -6.87 -5.80
C ALA A 56 5.73 -6.55 -4.89
N TYR A 57 4.59 -7.16 -5.17
CA TYR A 57 3.43 -7.08 -4.30
C TYR A 57 3.69 -7.86 -3.00
N ALA A 58 3.27 -7.28 -1.88
CA ALA A 58 3.23 -7.95 -0.59
C ALA A 58 1.97 -7.53 0.19
N SER A 59 1.61 -8.36 1.16
CA SER A 59 0.55 -8.05 2.12
C SER A 59 0.96 -8.49 3.51
N ARG A 60 0.61 -7.69 4.53
CA ARG A 60 0.85 -8.03 5.93
C ARG A 60 -0.23 -7.46 6.84
N SER A 61 -0.39 -8.07 8.01
CA SER A 61 -1.22 -7.51 9.08
C SER A 61 -0.47 -6.38 9.78
N GLU A 62 -1.16 -5.26 10.06
CA GLU A 62 -0.59 -4.09 10.72
C GLU A 62 -1.65 -3.43 11.63
N PRO A 63 -1.25 -2.76 12.73
CA PRO A 63 -2.13 -1.86 13.47
C PRO A 63 -2.73 -0.75 12.58
N PRO A 64 -3.71 0.00 13.11
CA PRO A 64 -4.27 1.15 12.42
C PRO A 64 -3.17 2.09 11.90
N PRO A 65 -3.31 2.60 10.66
CA PRO A 65 -2.25 3.39 10.03
C PRO A 65 -1.90 4.66 10.80
N GLU A 66 -2.81 5.17 11.64
CA GLU A 66 -2.63 6.37 12.47
C GLU A 66 -1.65 6.17 13.62
N GLU A 67 -1.38 4.92 14.04
CA GLU A 67 -0.37 4.62 15.06
C GLU A 67 1.07 4.73 14.52
N ASN A 68 1.24 4.80 13.20
CA ASN A 68 2.55 4.93 12.58
C ASN A 68 2.96 6.41 12.51
N GLU A 69 4.13 6.75 13.05
CA GLU A 69 4.66 8.13 13.05
C GLU A 69 4.82 8.74 11.65
N MET A 70 4.98 7.89 10.63
CA MET A 70 5.10 8.34 9.24
C MET A 70 3.74 8.60 8.58
N PHE A 71 2.63 8.39 9.29
CA PHE A 71 1.29 8.60 8.74
C PHE A 71 1.09 10.05 8.27
N PHE A 72 0.60 10.20 7.04
CA PHE A 72 0.29 11.51 6.48
C PHE A 72 -1.23 11.70 6.32
N SER A 73 -1.91 10.75 5.68
CA SER A 73 -3.35 10.83 5.47
C SER A 73 -3.93 9.47 5.09
N ARG A 74 -5.21 9.25 5.38
CA ARG A 74 -6.01 8.17 4.76
C ARG A 74 -7.20 8.72 4.00
N GLU A 75 -7.59 8.02 2.96
CA GLU A 75 -8.71 8.35 2.08
C GLU A 75 -9.56 7.10 1.84
N LEU A 76 -10.87 7.16 2.09
CA LEU A 76 -11.77 6.05 1.81
C LEU A 76 -11.96 5.92 0.30
N LEU A 77 -11.54 4.79 -0.27
CA LEU A 77 -11.73 4.49 -1.69
C LEU A 77 -13.08 3.81 -1.96
N GLY A 78 -13.58 3.03 -1.00
CA GLY A 78 -14.81 2.26 -1.14
C GLY A 78 -14.87 1.12 -0.15
N SER A 79 -15.50 0.01 -0.53
CA SER A 79 -15.57 -1.21 0.28
C SER A 79 -15.38 -2.46 -0.58
N VAL A 80 -14.85 -3.51 0.04
CA VAL A 80 -14.68 -4.85 -0.56
C VAL A 80 -15.68 -5.79 0.10
N SER A 81 -16.36 -6.62 -0.70
CA SER A 81 -17.30 -7.61 -0.16
C SER A 81 -16.61 -8.56 0.82
N THR A 82 -17.29 -8.91 1.91
CA THR A 82 -16.82 -9.92 2.87
C THR A 82 -16.56 -11.27 2.22
N ASP A 83 -17.28 -11.61 1.15
CA ASP A 83 -17.12 -12.88 0.44
C ASP A 83 -15.87 -12.92 -0.44
N ASP A 84 -15.40 -11.75 -0.89
CA ASP A 84 -14.26 -11.61 -1.80
C ASP A 84 -12.93 -11.43 -1.02
N TYR A 85 -13.00 -11.04 0.24
CA TYR A 85 -11.85 -10.79 1.10
C TYR A 85 -11.56 -11.98 2.02
N PRO A 86 -10.30 -12.44 2.19
CA PRO A 86 -9.07 -11.87 1.63
C PRO A 86 -8.65 -12.47 0.28
N LYS A 87 -9.07 -13.70 -0.05
CA LYS A 87 -8.42 -14.51 -1.11
C LYS A 87 -8.57 -13.94 -2.52
N LYS A 88 -9.78 -13.51 -2.89
CA LYS A 88 -10.04 -13.02 -4.25
C LYS A 88 -9.44 -11.62 -4.44
N ALA A 89 -9.55 -10.78 -3.42
CA ALA A 89 -8.90 -9.47 -3.40
C ALA A 89 -7.37 -9.58 -3.53
N GLU A 90 -6.71 -10.47 -2.78
CA GLU A 90 -5.26 -10.66 -2.88
C GLU A 90 -4.85 -11.16 -4.26
N LYS A 91 -5.62 -12.08 -4.85
CA LYS A 91 -5.39 -12.56 -6.22
C LYS A 91 -5.45 -11.42 -7.24
N THR A 92 -6.51 -10.61 -7.20
CA THR A 92 -6.65 -9.46 -8.11
C THR A 92 -5.53 -8.45 -7.94
N LEU A 93 -5.12 -8.15 -6.71
CA LEU A 93 -4.02 -7.21 -6.46
C LEU A 93 -2.66 -7.73 -6.94
N ARG A 94 -2.43 -9.04 -6.88
CA ARG A 94 -1.22 -9.68 -7.44
C ARG A 94 -1.16 -9.65 -8.96
N GLU A 95 -2.31 -9.66 -9.63
CA GLU A 95 -2.39 -9.60 -11.10
C GLU A 95 -2.08 -8.21 -11.65
N VAL A 96 -2.18 -7.15 -10.83
CA VAL A 96 -1.81 -5.79 -11.23
C VAL A 96 -0.28 -5.72 -11.42
N PRO A 97 0.20 -5.22 -12.57
CA PRO A 97 1.63 -5.11 -12.81
C PRO A 97 2.27 -4.13 -11.82
N VAL A 98 3.28 -4.60 -11.11
CA VAL A 98 4.14 -3.76 -10.27
C VAL A 98 4.97 -2.81 -11.14
N PRO A 99 5.40 -1.65 -10.60
CA PRO A 99 6.27 -0.75 -11.33
C PRO A 99 7.55 -1.48 -11.78
N PRO A 100 7.96 -1.32 -13.06
CA PRO A 100 9.17 -1.96 -13.56
C PRO A 100 10.42 -1.36 -12.89
N VAL A 101 11.56 -2.03 -13.06
CA VAL A 101 12.88 -1.53 -12.63
C VAL A 101 13.10 -0.13 -13.20
N GLN A 102 13.22 0.86 -12.32
CA GLN A 102 13.31 2.27 -12.70
C GLN A 102 14.74 2.73 -12.94
N ARG A 103 15.74 2.04 -12.37
CA ARG A 103 17.16 2.38 -12.53
C ARG A 103 18.02 1.14 -12.70
N LYS A 104 18.65 0.98 -13.87
CA LYS A 104 19.66 -0.06 -14.10
C LYS A 104 21.05 0.56 -14.02
N PHE A 105 21.86 0.13 -13.06
CA PHE A 105 23.28 0.47 -13.06
C PHE A 105 23.96 -0.27 -14.21
N ARG A 106 24.42 0.49 -15.21
CA ARG A 106 25.33 -0.02 -16.23
C ARG A 106 26.75 0.29 -15.79
N TRP A 107 27.42 -0.67 -15.16
CA TRP A 107 28.86 -0.57 -14.98
C TRP A 107 29.49 -0.64 -16.37
N LYS A 108 30.15 0.44 -16.82
CA LYS A 108 31.03 0.35 -17.99
C LYS A 108 32.33 -0.26 -17.49
N ARG A 109 32.66 -1.44 -18.01
CA ARG A 109 33.97 -2.06 -17.79
C ARG A 109 35.01 -1.36 -18.64
#